data_AF-A0A1X7T844-F1
#
_entry.id   AF-A0A1X7T844-F1
#
_cell.length_a   1.000
_cell.length_b   1.000
_cell.length_c   1.000
_cell.angle_alpha   90.00
_cell.angle_beta   90.00
_cell.angle_gamma   90.00
#
_symmetry.space_group_name_H-M   'P 1'
#
loop_
_entity.id
_entity.type
_entity.pdbx_description
1 polymer ?
#
loop_
_entity_poly.entity_id
_entity_poly.type
_entity_poly.pdbx_seq_one_letter_code
_entity_poly.pdbx_strand_id
1 'polypeptide(L)'
;YTLRATHLKDLYETITMKTLAKDERLDILLTLKATVREHNCKLTREIVELVDREADLLVRDTKPSALMGLKKRIATLFLQYCKTPLFNPEAAKHIKVPQDPSVLRTNVYYCRSCCQYLPSTDFELSTKSCVIGHCRQCKELDNKARAREDYTLYCAMLKTIRKTEENYQDDSHIIFIIQESDLRYLIENIWAGQSAVSGEKDLFELILVRWNITEHWSPWNCVLLTTDEARAHVKLDDPEKAYSSQFTEKIRQRHILARNYFTQIPGMMEEMSTKVKELPLPRPKERIIVVRQHPQEQQQQLAVDSN
;
A
#
# COMPACT_ATOMS: atom_id res chain seq x y z
N TYR A 1 -7.05 -7.31 -46.42
CA TYR A 1 -7.25 -8.75 -46.61
C TYR A 1 -6.28 -9.18 -47.70
N THR A 2 -5.26 -9.98 -47.41
CA THR A 2 -4.27 -10.36 -48.45
C THR A 2 -4.85 -11.44 -49.37
N LEU A 3 -4.67 -11.31 -50.69
CA LEU A 3 -5.01 -12.32 -51.69
C LEU A 3 -4.50 -13.73 -51.31
N ARG A 4 -3.33 -13.80 -50.67
CA ARG A 4 -2.72 -15.04 -50.18
C ARG A 4 -3.57 -15.75 -49.12
N ALA A 5 -4.10 -15.01 -48.15
CA ALA A 5 -4.93 -15.57 -47.08
C ALA A 5 -6.24 -16.16 -47.63
N THR A 6 -6.84 -15.49 -48.62
CA THR A 6 -8.02 -16.01 -49.34
C THR A 6 -7.68 -17.29 -50.08
N HIS A 7 -6.60 -17.30 -50.87
CA HIS A 7 -6.16 -18.50 -51.60
C HIS A 7 -5.89 -19.70 -50.66
N LEU A 8 -5.20 -19.49 -49.54
CA LEU A 8 -4.94 -20.55 -48.56
C LEU A 8 -6.21 -21.06 -47.87
N LYS A 9 -7.17 -20.17 -47.63
CA LYS A 9 -8.48 -20.53 -47.07
C LYS A 9 -9.26 -21.39 -48.06
N ASP A 10 -9.39 -20.94 -49.29
CA ASP A 10 -10.14 -21.63 -50.34
C ASP A 10 -9.56 -23.04 -50.56
N LEU A 11 -8.22 -23.13 -50.69
CA LEU A 11 -7.53 -24.41 -50.82
C LEU A 11 -7.76 -25.34 -49.61
N TYR A 12 -7.76 -24.80 -48.38
CA TYR A 12 -8.04 -25.60 -47.18
C TYR A 12 -9.47 -26.15 -47.16
N GLU A 13 -10.44 -25.33 -47.55
CA GLU A 13 -11.84 -25.74 -47.69
C GLU A 13 -11.95 -26.86 -48.73
N THR A 14 -11.32 -26.71 -49.89
CA THR A 14 -11.32 -27.71 -50.97
C THR A 14 -10.66 -29.03 -50.54
N ILE A 15 -9.53 -29.00 -49.83
CA ILE A 15 -8.86 -30.21 -49.32
C ILE A 15 -9.71 -30.96 -48.29
N THR A 16 -10.56 -30.25 -47.55
CA THR A 16 -11.39 -30.80 -46.47
C THR A 16 -12.74 -31.33 -46.98
N MET A 17 -13.09 -31.08 -48.25
CA MET A 17 -14.32 -31.59 -48.85
C MET A 17 -14.36 -33.13 -48.82
N LYS A 18 -15.48 -33.68 -48.34
CA LYS A 18 -15.64 -35.13 -48.10
C LYS A 18 -15.94 -35.92 -49.38
N THR A 19 -16.63 -35.30 -50.33
CA THR A 19 -17.13 -35.92 -51.56
C THR A 19 -16.48 -35.23 -52.76
N LEU A 20 -15.51 -35.89 -53.37
CA LEU A 20 -14.76 -35.42 -54.53
C LEU A 20 -14.53 -36.61 -55.45
N ALA A 21 -14.59 -36.39 -56.76
CA ALA A 21 -14.15 -37.38 -57.73
C ALA A 21 -12.63 -37.63 -57.60
N LYS A 22 -12.16 -38.79 -58.06
CA LYS A 22 -10.74 -39.18 -57.99
C LYS A 22 -9.85 -38.16 -58.71
N ASP A 23 -10.25 -37.74 -59.91
CA ASP A 23 -9.48 -36.81 -60.75
C ASP A 23 -9.43 -35.41 -60.12
N GLU A 24 -10.59 -34.91 -59.65
CA GLU A 24 -10.66 -33.64 -58.90
C GLU A 24 -9.76 -33.66 -57.67
N ARG A 25 -9.74 -34.78 -56.93
CA ARG A 25 -8.88 -34.91 -55.75
C ARG A 25 -7.40 -34.87 -56.11
N LEU A 26 -7.00 -35.51 -57.22
CA LEU A 26 -5.61 -35.47 -57.70
C LEU A 26 -5.20 -34.05 -58.09
N ASP A 27 -6.07 -33.28 -58.75
CA ASP A 27 -5.81 -31.89 -59.12
C ASP A 27 -5.64 -30.98 -57.89
N ILE A 28 -6.47 -31.18 -56.86
CA ILE A 28 -6.35 -30.48 -55.58
C ILE A 28 -5.03 -30.81 -54.90
N LEU A 29 -4.62 -32.09 -54.89
CA LEU A 29 -3.35 -32.53 -54.31
C LEU A 29 -2.15 -31.92 -55.06
N LEU A 30 -2.20 -31.81 -56.39
CA LEU A 30 -1.19 -31.12 -57.18
C LEU A 30 -1.10 -29.63 -56.84
N THR A 31 -2.25 -28.96 -56.72
CA THR A 31 -2.34 -27.54 -56.34
C THR A 31 -1.77 -27.31 -54.94
N LEU A 32 -2.10 -28.17 -53.99
CA LEU A 32 -1.54 -28.16 -52.64
C LEU A 32 -0.01 -28.32 -52.67
N LYS A 33 0.48 -29.31 -53.41
CA LYS A 33 1.93 -29.59 -53.55
C LYS A 33 2.69 -28.42 -54.15
N ALA A 34 2.11 -27.71 -55.11
CA ALA A 34 2.69 -26.51 -55.70
C ALA A 34 2.75 -25.36 -54.68
N THR A 35 1.66 -25.12 -53.96
CA THR A 35 1.54 -24.03 -52.98
C THR A 35 2.54 -24.17 -51.82
N VAL A 36 2.72 -25.38 -51.28
CA VAL A 36 3.64 -25.58 -50.14
C VAL A 36 5.11 -25.64 -50.56
N ARG A 37 5.41 -25.88 -51.84
CA ARG A 37 6.79 -25.96 -52.36
C ARG A 37 7.52 -24.62 -52.41
N GLU A 38 6.81 -23.51 -52.20
CA GLU A 38 7.41 -22.17 -52.07
C GLU A 38 8.40 -22.08 -50.89
N HIS A 39 8.27 -22.96 -49.89
CA HIS A 39 9.16 -22.99 -48.73
C HIS A 39 9.71 -24.40 -48.50
N ASN A 40 11.00 -24.50 -48.20
CA ASN A 40 11.69 -25.76 -47.96
C ASN A 40 11.99 -25.95 -46.45
N CYS A 41 11.03 -26.47 -45.69
CA CYS A 41 11.21 -26.79 -44.27
C CYS A 41 10.62 -28.17 -43.94
N LYS A 42 10.82 -28.63 -42.70
CA LYS A 42 10.33 -29.95 -42.25
C LYS A 42 8.82 -30.12 -42.47
N LEU A 43 8.03 -29.08 -42.18
CA LEU A 43 6.57 -29.11 -42.33
C LEU A 43 6.16 -29.29 -43.81
N THR A 44 6.73 -28.51 -44.73
CA THR A 44 6.37 -28.58 -46.14
C THR A 44 6.82 -29.89 -46.78
N ARG A 45 7.98 -30.43 -46.38
CA ARG A 45 8.44 -31.78 -46.81
C ARG A 45 7.47 -32.87 -46.37
N GLU A 46 7.03 -32.85 -45.11
CA GLU A 46 6.07 -33.83 -44.60
C GLU A 46 4.72 -33.74 -45.31
N ILE A 47 4.23 -32.53 -45.60
CA ILE A 47 3.00 -32.34 -46.39
C ILE A 47 3.19 -32.95 -47.79
N VAL A 48 4.29 -32.65 -48.47
CA VAL A 48 4.57 -33.15 -49.82
C VAL A 48 4.64 -34.67 -49.86
N GLU A 49 5.35 -35.31 -48.91
CA GLU A 49 5.44 -36.77 -48.82
C GLU A 49 4.08 -37.44 -48.62
N LEU A 50 3.23 -36.85 -47.76
CA LEU A 50 1.89 -37.39 -47.52
C LEU A 50 0.95 -37.19 -48.71
N VAL A 51 1.08 -36.06 -49.41
CA VAL A 51 0.34 -35.77 -50.64
C VAL A 51 0.69 -36.76 -51.74
N ASP A 52 1.98 -37.02 -51.95
CA ASP A 52 2.45 -38.00 -52.95
C ASP A 52 1.95 -39.41 -52.60
N ARG A 53 1.99 -39.78 -51.31
CA ARG A 53 1.42 -41.04 -50.83
C ARG A 53 -0.10 -41.12 -51.02
N GLU A 54 -0.85 -40.03 -50.82
CA GLU A 54 -2.29 -40.02 -51.07
C GLU A 54 -2.58 -40.21 -52.56
N ALA A 55 -1.86 -39.51 -53.43
CA ALA A 55 -1.99 -39.62 -54.88
C ALA A 55 -1.71 -41.06 -55.35
N ASP A 56 -0.61 -41.68 -54.90
CA ASP A 56 -0.28 -43.06 -55.24
C ASP A 56 -1.37 -44.07 -54.82
N LEU A 57 -1.92 -43.89 -53.62
CA LEU A 57 -2.99 -44.77 -53.12
C LEU A 57 -4.32 -44.54 -53.83
N LEU A 58 -4.61 -43.30 -54.26
CA LEU A 58 -5.77 -42.99 -55.09
C LEU A 58 -5.66 -43.62 -56.47
N VAL A 59 -4.49 -43.52 -57.11
CA VAL A 59 -4.23 -44.14 -58.43
C VAL A 59 -4.48 -45.64 -58.38
N ARG A 60 -4.14 -46.30 -57.26
CA ARG A 60 -4.36 -47.74 -57.00
C ARG A 60 -5.78 -48.12 -56.53
N ASP A 61 -6.73 -47.20 -56.58
CA ASP A 61 -8.13 -47.41 -56.19
C ASP A 61 -8.32 -47.93 -54.75
N THR A 62 -7.50 -47.43 -53.83
CA THR A 62 -7.60 -47.77 -52.41
C THR A 62 -8.93 -47.30 -51.82
N LYS A 63 -9.54 -48.14 -50.96
CA LYS A 63 -10.83 -47.83 -50.31
C LYS A 63 -10.81 -46.47 -49.59
N PRO A 64 -11.83 -45.61 -49.75
CA PRO A 64 -11.88 -44.29 -49.12
C PRO A 64 -11.73 -44.30 -47.59
N SER A 65 -12.22 -45.36 -46.93
CA SER A 65 -12.12 -45.53 -45.48
C SER A 65 -10.67 -45.64 -44.98
N ALA A 66 -9.78 -46.26 -45.75
CA ALA A 66 -8.37 -46.39 -45.42
C ALA A 66 -7.59 -45.07 -45.60
N LEU A 67 -8.10 -44.16 -46.45
CA LEU A 67 -7.48 -42.86 -46.71
C LEU A 67 -7.91 -41.78 -45.71
N MET A 68 -8.94 -42.02 -44.88
CA MET A 68 -9.46 -41.03 -43.93
C MET A 68 -8.39 -40.45 -43.01
N GLY A 69 -7.54 -41.30 -42.43
CA GLY A 69 -6.47 -40.88 -41.54
C GLY A 69 -5.41 -40.04 -42.26
N LEU A 70 -5.06 -40.43 -43.49
CA LEU A 70 -4.09 -39.71 -44.32
C LEU A 70 -4.62 -38.33 -44.73
N LYS A 71 -5.86 -38.26 -45.21
CA LYS A 71 -6.56 -37.00 -45.55
C LYS A 71 -6.63 -36.06 -44.34
N LYS A 72 -6.99 -36.59 -43.16
CA LYS A 72 -7.03 -35.81 -41.92
C LYS A 72 -5.65 -35.28 -41.53
N ARG A 73 -4.59 -36.09 -41.68
CA ARG A 73 -3.20 -35.66 -41.38
C ARG A 73 -2.74 -34.57 -42.34
N ILE A 74 -2.98 -34.71 -43.65
CA ILE A 74 -2.66 -33.67 -44.64
C ILE A 74 -3.40 -32.37 -44.32
N ALA A 75 -4.71 -32.43 -44.07
CA ALA A 75 -5.48 -31.24 -43.71
C ALA A 75 -4.95 -30.58 -42.41
N THR A 76 -4.58 -31.37 -41.41
CA THR A 76 -4.03 -30.85 -40.14
C THR A 76 -2.70 -30.14 -40.35
N LEU A 77 -1.78 -30.74 -41.10
CA LEU A 77 -0.48 -30.14 -41.39
C LEU A 77 -0.61 -28.89 -42.29
N PHE A 78 -1.53 -28.92 -43.25
CA PHE A 78 -1.80 -27.76 -44.08
C PHE A 78 -2.44 -26.62 -43.26
N LEU A 79 -3.31 -26.92 -42.28
CA LEU A 79 -3.80 -25.92 -41.35
C LEU A 79 -2.67 -25.30 -40.50
N GLN A 80 -1.69 -26.11 -40.08
CA GLN A 80 -0.50 -25.61 -39.39
C GLN A 80 0.32 -24.68 -40.30
N TYR A 81 0.45 -25.03 -41.57
CA TYR A 81 1.08 -24.16 -42.59
C TYR A 81 0.33 -22.82 -42.69
N CYS A 82 -1.00 -22.83 -42.82
CA CYS A 82 -1.82 -21.62 -42.90
C CYS A 82 -1.76 -20.73 -41.65
N LYS A 83 -1.48 -21.30 -40.47
CA LYS A 83 -1.34 -20.58 -39.19
C LYS A 83 0.06 -19.99 -38.97
N THR A 84 1.05 -20.36 -39.79
CA THR A 84 2.42 -19.92 -39.61
C THR A 84 2.64 -18.55 -40.28
N PRO A 85 3.03 -17.49 -39.55
CA PRO A 85 3.22 -16.14 -40.10
C PRO A 85 4.17 -16.07 -41.29
N LEU A 86 5.18 -16.95 -41.32
CA LEU A 86 6.15 -17.05 -42.42
C LEU A 86 5.47 -17.34 -43.77
N PHE A 87 4.37 -18.10 -43.77
CA PHE A 87 3.66 -18.56 -44.97
C PHE A 87 2.36 -17.78 -45.22
N ASN A 88 1.78 -17.23 -44.14
CA ASN A 88 0.58 -16.41 -44.15
C ASN A 88 0.80 -15.17 -43.26
N PRO A 89 1.23 -14.04 -43.83
CA PRO A 89 1.50 -12.82 -43.07
C PRO A 89 0.30 -12.31 -42.26
N GLU A 90 -0.93 -12.53 -42.73
CA GLU A 90 -2.15 -12.14 -41.99
C GLU A 90 -2.33 -12.94 -40.70
N ALA A 91 -1.79 -14.16 -40.62
CA ALA A 91 -1.84 -14.96 -39.39
C ALA A 91 -1.14 -14.26 -38.22
N ALA A 92 -0.11 -13.44 -38.49
CA ALA A 92 0.61 -12.69 -37.47
C ALA A 92 -0.31 -11.78 -36.63
N LYS A 93 -1.32 -11.17 -37.25
CA LYS A 93 -2.28 -10.26 -36.58
C LYS A 93 -3.15 -10.96 -35.54
N HIS A 94 -3.29 -12.28 -35.65
CA HIS A 94 -4.13 -13.09 -34.76
C HIS A 94 -3.32 -13.82 -33.68
N ILE A 95 -1.99 -13.65 -33.66
CA ILE A 95 -1.12 -14.23 -32.64
C ILE A 95 -1.09 -13.29 -31.43
N LYS A 96 -1.63 -13.76 -30.29
CA LYS A 96 -1.66 -13.01 -29.03
C LYS A 96 -0.32 -12.98 -28.28
N VAL A 97 0.57 -13.93 -28.57
CA VAL A 97 1.84 -14.11 -27.86
C VAL A 97 3.00 -13.70 -28.78
N PRO A 98 3.84 -12.73 -28.38
CA PRO A 98 5.06 -12.40 -29.10
C PRO A 98 5.87 -13.67 -29.42
N GLN A 99 6.26 -13.84 -30.69
CA GLN A 99 7.02 -15.01 -31.13
C GLN A 99 8.48 -14.99 -30.64
N ASP A 100 8.99 -13.82 -30.28
CA ASP A 100 10.31 -13.66 -29.68
C ASP A 100 10.20 -13.66 -28.13
N PRO A 101 10.74 -14.68 -27.44
CA PRO A 101 10.75 -14.77 -25.98
C PRO A 101 11.46 -13.60 -25.28
N SER A 102 12.36 -12.90 -25.99
CA SER A 102 13.15 -11.80 -25.43
C SER A 102 12.27 -10.59 -25.11
N VAL A 103 11.25 -10.35 -25.93
CA VAL A 103 10.28 -9.25 -25.78
C VAL A 103 9.48 -9.39 -24.48
N LEU A 104 9.24 -10.63 -24.04
CA LEU A 104 8.56 -10.94 -22.78
C LEU A 104 9.43 -10.68 -21.54
N ARG A 105 10.75 -10.55 -21.70
CA ARG A 105 11.70 -10.36 -20.58
C ARG A 105 12.00 -8.89 -20.31
N THR A 106 11.67 -8.00 -21.25
CA THR A 106 11.89 -6.56 -21.11
C THR A 106 10.80 -5.92 -20.26
N ASN A 107 11.20 -5.13 -19.26
CA ASN A 107 10.34 -4.26 -18.44
C ASN A 107 9.36 -4.92 -17.47
N VAL A 108 9.65 -6.14 -17.01
CA VAL A 108 8.84 -6.83 -15.99
C VAL A 108 9.65 -7.03 -14.72
N TYR A 109 9.06 -6.70 -13.58
CA TYR A 109 9.67 -6.72 -12.25
C TYR A 109 8.82 -7.53 -11.26
N TYR A 110 9.47 -8.08 -10.24
CA TYR A 110 8.80 -8.93 -9.25
C TYR A 110 8.41 -8.13 -8.00
N CYS A 111 7.12 -8.16 -7.66
CA CYS A 111 6.62 -7.60 -6.40
C CYS A 111 6.70 -8.64 -5.28
N ARG A 112 7.31 -8.26 -4.15
CA ARG A 112 7.50 -9.15 -2.98
C ARG A 112 6.23 -9.40 -2.16
N SER A 113 5.22 -8.55 -2.28
CA SER A 113 3.99 -8.65 -1.47
C SER A 113 2.90 -9.46 -2.14
N CYS A 114 2.64 -9.23 -3.42
CA CYS A 114 1.64 -9.99 -4.18
C CYS A 114 2.23 -11.18 -4.95
N CYS A 115 3.56 -11.35 -4.93
CA CYS A 115 4.28 -12.41 -5.63
C CYS A 115 4.03 -12.46 -7.15
N GLN A 116 3.70 -11.32 -7.76
CA GLN A 116 3.42 -11.21 -9.19
C GLN A 116 4.54 -10.48 -9.94
N TYR A 117 4.70 -10.87 -11.22
CA TYR A 117 5.51 -10.18 -12.20
C TYR A 117 4.68 -9.10 -12.88
N LEU A 118 5.10 -7.84 -12.74
CA LEU A 118 4.36 -6.66 -13.17
C LEU A 118 5.26 -5.72 -13.99
N PRO A 119 4.70 -4.92 -14.91
CA PRO A 119 5.46 -3.95 -15.68
C PRO A 119 6.06 -2.84 -14.80
N SER A 120 7.12 -2.17 -15.29
CA SER A 120 7.75 -1.01 -14.60
C SER A 120 6.76 0.06 -14.15
N THR A 121 5.68 0.28 -14.91
CA THR A 121 4.64 1.28 -14.67
C THR A 121 3.88 1.04 -13.37
N ASP A 122 3.85 -0.20 -12.89
CA ASP A 122 3.15 -0.59 -11.66
C ASP A 122 4.02 -0.44 -10.40
N PHE A 123 5.23 0.06 -10.56
CA PHE A 123 6.15 0.37 -9.46
C PHE A 123 6.40 1.88 -9.40
N GLU A 124 6.62 2.39 -8.18
CA GLU A 124 7.19 3.72 -7.98
C GLU A 124 8.72 3.61 -8.05
N LEU A 125 9.26 3.87 -9.23
CA LEU A 125 10.70 3.90 -9.43
C LEU A 125 11.23 5.26 -8.97
N SER A 126 11.74 5.33 -7.75
CA SER A 126 12.49 6.50 -7.28
C SER A 126 13.90 6.46 -7.86
N THR A 127 14.38 7.59 -8.39
CA THR A 127 15.74 7.76 -8.91
C THR A 127 16.83 7.48 -7.86
N LYS A 128 16.47 7.46 -6.57
CA LYS A 128 17.40 7.16 -5.46
C LYS A 128 17.35 5.70 -4.97
N SER A 129 16.34 4.90 -5.37
CA SER A 129 16.22 3.52 -4.88
C SER A 129 16.83 2.53 -5.86
N CYS A 130 17.85 1.78 -5.42
CA CYS A 130 18.51 0.77 -6.24
C CYS A 130 17.77 -0.59 -6.26
N VAL A 131 16.60 -0.70 -5.60
CA VAL A 131 15.86 -1.96 -5.44
C VAL A 131 14.39 -1.74 -5.81
N ILE A 132 13.89 -2.51 -6.78
CA ILE A 132 12.45 -2.56 -7.07
C ILE A 132 11.76 -3.28 -5.91
N GLY A 133 10.87 -2.57 -5.24
CA GLY A 133 10.20 -3.02 -4.02
C GLY A 133 8.79 -3.55 -4.26
N HIS A 134 7.82 -2.83 -3.71
CA HIS A 134 6.41 -3.19 -3.68
C HIS A 134 5.70 -2.52 -4.87
N CYS A 135 4.73 -3.19 -5.49
CA CYS A 135 3.90 -2.54 -6.50
C CYS A 135 3.00 -1.48 -5.87
N ARG A 136 2.50 -0.55 -6.68
CA ARG A 136 1.61 0.55 -6.25
C ARG A 136 0.40 0.05 -5.48
N GLN A 137 -0.25 -1.01 -5.97
CA GLN A 137 -1.44 -1.56 -5.33
C GLN A 137 -1.14 -2.13 -3.93
N CYS A 138 -0.04 -2.87 -3.77
CA CYS A 138 0.38 -3.35 -2.45
C CYS A 138 0.75 -2.19 -1.52
N LYS A 139 1.36 -1.13 -2.05
CA LYS A 139 1.69 0.07 -1.29
C LYS A 139 0.43 0.84 -0.86
N GLU A 140 -0.56 0.95 -1.73
CA GLU A 140 -1.86 1.54 -1.41
C GLU A 140 -2.63 0.73 -0.37
N LEU A 141 -2.60 -0.60 -0.48
CA LEU A 141 -3.22 -1.48 0.51
C LEU A 141 -2.52 -1.36 1.87
N ASP A 142 -1.19 -1.32 1.92
CA ASP A 142 -0.43 -1.06 3.15
C ASP A 142 -0.81 0.32 3.74
N ASN A 143 -0.88 1.36 2.90
CA ASN A 143 -1.28 2.70 3.32
C ASN A 143 -2.73 2.77 3.84
N LYS A 144 -3.65 1.96 3.29
CA LYS A 144 -5.04 1.85 3.77
C LYS A 144 -5.13 1.04 5.06
N ALA A 145 -4.31 0.00 5.21
CA ALA A 145 -4.27 -0.86 6.39
C ALA A 145 -3.62 -0.17 7.59
N ARG A 146 -2.65 0.74 7.36
CA ARG A 146 -2.15 1.63 8.39
C ARG A 146 -3.23 2.67 8.71
N ALA A 147 -3.90 2.51 9.85
CA ALA A 147 -4.69 3.60 10.41
C ALA A 147 -3.78 4.81 10.55
N ARG A 148 -4.09 5.89 9.82
CA ARG A 148 -3.40 7.17 10.03
C ARG A 148 -3.83 7.69 11.38
N GLU A 149 -3.03 7.39 12.40
CA GLU A 149 -3.20 7.96 13.73
C GLU A 149 -2.88 9.46 13.63
N ASP A 150 -3.91 10.30 13.74
CA ASP A 150 -3.75 11.74 13.68
C ASP A 150 -3.19 12.26 15.01
N TYR A 151 -1.86 12.38 15.07
CA TYR A 151 -1.16 12.92 16.23
C TYR A 151 -1.17 14.45 16.29
N THR A 152 -1.76 15.16 15.32
CA THR A 152 -1.67 16.63 15.23
C THR A 152 -2.15 17.33 16.50
N LEU A 153 -3.25 16.85 17.09
CA LEU A 153 -3.80 17.38 18.33
C LEU A 153 -2.85 17.19 19.52
N TYR A 154 -2.28 15.99 19.65
CA TYR A 154 -1.33 15.65 20.71
C TYR A 154 0.00 16.39 20.54
N CYS A 155 0.51 16.52 19.32
CA CYS A 155 1.67 17.37 19.01
C CYS A 155 1.45 18.81 19.50
N ALA A 156 0.28 19.40 19.21
CA ALA A 156 -0.02 20.76 19.63
C ALA A 156 -0.20 20.86 21.17
N MET A 157 -0.66 19.80 21.84
CA MET A 157 -0.82 19.78 23.30
C MET A 157 0.55 19.79 23.94
N LEU A 158 1.43 18.90 23.47
CA LEU A 158 2.79 18.78 23.95
C LEU A 158 3.57 20.10 23.78
N LYS A 159 3.41 20.79 22.65
CA LYS A 159 3.98 22.13 22.43
C LYS A 159 3.47 23.16 23.44
N THR A 160 2.18 23.11 23.78
CA THR A 160 1.59 24.02 24.76
C THR A 160 2.16 23.76 26.15
N ILE A 161 2.24 22.49 26.55
CA ILE A 161 2.78 22.08 27.86
C ILE A 161 4.25 22.49 27.97
N ARG A 162 5.07 22.22 26.94
CA ARG A 162 6.49 22.64 26.92
C ARG A 162 6.65 24.15 27.08
N LYS A 163 5.82 24.93 26.36
CA LYS A 163 5.83 26.40 26.48
C LYS A 163 5.37 26.89 27.85
N THR A 164 4.40 26.23 28.49
CA THR A 164 4.03 26.57 29.86
C THR A 164 5.12 26.25 30.85
N GLU A 165 5.81 25.10 30.70
CA GLU A 165 6.88 24.67 31.59
C GLU A 165 8.13 25.55 31.46
N GLU A 166 8.49 25.99 30.25
CA GLU A 166 9.57 26.97 30.03
C GLU A 166 9.36 28.27 30.82
N ASN A 167 8.12 28.68 31.07
CA ASN A 167 7.83 29.89 31.86
C ASN A 167 8.13 29.72 33.36
N TYR A 168 8.17 28.49 33.89
CA TYR A 168 8.51 28.24 35.30
C TYR A 168 10.01 28.38 35.57
N GLN A 169 10.85 28.23 34.54
CA GLN A 169 12.32 28.35 34.61
C GLN A 169 12.96 27.48 35.71
N ASP A 170 12.40 26.29 35.94
CA ASP A 170 12.80 25.36 37.00
C ASP A 170 13.55 24.12 36.47
N ASP A 171 14.09 24.18 35.25
CA ASP A 171 14.86 23.10 34.61
C ASP A 171 14.09 21.75 34.55
N SER A 172 12.77 21.80 34.32
CA SER A 172 11.95 20.60 34.18
C SER A 172 12.34 19.78 32.93
N HIS A 173 13.02 18.64 33.10
CA HIS A 173 13.47 17.81 31.97
C HIS A 173 12.45 16.75 31.52
N ILE A 174 11.56 16.31 32.41
CA ILE A 174 10.63 15.19 32.19
C ILE A 174 9.71 15.42 30.97
N ILE A 175 9.25 16.66 30.75
CA ILE A 175 8.36 17.00 29.62
C ILE A 175 9.04 16.86 28.24
N PHE A 176 10.37 16.94 28.20
CA PHE A 176 11.14 16.82 26.96
C PHE A 176 11.45 15.36 26.60
N ILE A 177 11.33 14.44 27.57
CA ILE A 177 11.48 12.99 27.35
C ILE A 177 10.23 12.41 26.67
N ILE A 178 9.05 12.98 26.95
CA ILE A 178 7.76 12.48 26.44
C ILE A 178 7.59 12.76 24.95
N GLN A 179 7.15 11.74 24.21
CA GLN A 179 6.77 11.82 22.79
C GLN A 179 5.25 11.90 22.63
N GLU A 180 4.78 12.17 21.40
CA GLU A 180 3.37 12.37 21.10
C GLU A 180 2.52 11.12 21.28
N SER A 181 3.10 9.94 21.06
CA SER A 181 2.49 8.63 21.37
C SER A 181 2.23 8.48 22.87
N ASP A 182 3.19 8.89 23.68
CA ASP A 182 3.11 8.72 25.13
C ASP A 182 2.10 9.71 25.72
N LEU A 183 2.06 10.94 25.19
CA LEU A 183 1.06 11.93 25.57
C LEU A 183 -0.37 11.47 25.23
N ARG A 184 -0.55 10.83 24.06
CA ARG A 184 -1.83 10.23 23.69
C ARG A 184 -2.25 9.15 24.69
N TYR A 185 -1.34 8.25 25.07
CA TYR A 185 -1.63 7.24 26.09
C TYR A 185 -2.02 7.87 27.44
N LEU A 186 -1.30 8.93 27.85
CA LEU A 186 -1.64 9.68 29.06
C LEU A 186 -3.07 10.21 29.00
N ILE A 187 -3.49 10.79 27.88
CA ILE A 187 -4.83 11.37 27.74
C ILE A 187 -5.90 10.28 27.59
N GLU A 188 -5.75 9.35 26.65
CA GLU A 188 -6.77 8.36 26.31
C GLU A 188 -6.88 7.24 27.36
N ASN A 189 -5.77 6.74 27.89
CA ASN A 189 -5.78 5.58 28.77
C ASN A 189 -5.76 5.94 30.27
N ILE A 190 -5.04 7.00 30.66
CA ILE A 190 -4.94 7.38 32.09
C ILE A 190 -6.05 8.37 32.46
N TRP A 191 -6.27 9.40 31.63
CA TRP A 191 -7.32 10.40 31.86
C TRP A 191 -8.66 10.07 31.19
N ALA A 192 -8.73 9.00 30.39
CA ALA A 192 -9.94 8.59 29.66
C ALA A 192 -10.49 9.66 28.69
N GLY A 193 -9.61 10.55 28.20
CA GLY A 193 -9.95 11.59 27.22
C GLY A 193 -10.92 12.66 27.75
N GLN A 194 -10.99 12.85 29.07
CA GLN A 194 -11.94 13.76 29.68
C GLN A 194 -11.34 14.58 30.82
N SER A 195 -11.89 15.78 31.06
CA SER A 195 -11.54 16.58 32.22
C SER A 195 -11.74 15.79 33.51
N ALA A 196 -10.81 15.95 34.46
CA ALA A 196 -10.92 15.35 35.76
C ALA A 196 -12.13 15.88 36.57
N VAL A 197 -12.47 17.17 36.43
CA VAL A 197 -13.45 17.86 37.28
C VAL A 197 -14.85 17.86 36.64
N SER A 198 -15.01 18.42 35.44
CA SER A 198 -16.30 18.47 34.73
C SER A 198 -16.64 17.20 33.95
N GLY A 199 -15.65 16.39 33.59
CA GLY A 199 -15.85 15.25 32.69
C GLY A 199 -16.06 15.64 31.22
N GLU A 200 -15.71 16.87 30.85
CA GLU A 200 -15.77 17.36 29.46
C GLU A 200 -14.87 16.51 28.56
N LYS A 201 -15.35 16.16 27.36
CA LYS A 201 -14.67 15.23 26.43
C LYS A 201 -14.06 15.93 25.22
N ASP A 202 -14.35 17.21 25.04
CA ASP A 202 -13.74 17.96 23.95
C ASP A 202 -12.24 18.16 24.20
N LEU A 203 -11.43 17.34 23.52
CA LEU A 203 -9.98 17.39 23.61
C LEU A 203 -9.38 18.75 23.18
N PHE A 204 -10.09 19.59 22.44
CA PHE A 204 -9.58 20.92 22.07
C PHE A 204 -9.53 21.89 23.27
N GLU A 205 -10.46 21.73 24.21
CA GLU A 205 -10.56 22.58 25.40
C GLU A 205 -9.72 22.07 26.58
N LEU A 206 -9.20 20.85 26.48
CA LEU A 206 -8.43 20.21 27.54
C LEU A 206 -6.94 20.58 27.49
N ILE A 207 -6.39 20.82 28.68
CA ILE A 207 -4.98 21.09 28.92
C ILE A 207 -4.47 20.29 30.13
N LEU A 208 -3.21 19.87 30.06
CA LEU A 208 -2.52 19.22 31.18
C LEU A 208 -1.74 20.27 31.96
N VAL A 209 -2.02 20.37 33.25
CA VAL A 209 -1.31 21.27 34.18
C VAL A 209 -0.72 20.49 35.34
N ARG A 210 0.24 21.09 36.07
CA ARG A 210 0.81 20.51 37.29
C ARG A 210 -0.29 20.31 38.34
N TRP A 211 -0.34 19.12 38.94
CA TRP A 211 -1.26 18.84 40.06
C TRP A 211 -0.77 19.53 41.33
N ASN A 212 0.49 19.30 41.71
CA ASN A 212 1.17 20.07 42.74
C ASN A 212 2.10 21.09 42.08
N ILE A 213 1.87 22.37 42.35
CA ILE A 213 2.62 23.49 41.77
C ILE A 213 4.09 23.48 42.23
N THR A 214 4.37 22.95 43.43
CA THR A 214 5.73 22.94 44.00
C THR A 214 6.62 21.83 43.44
N GLU A 215 6.06 20.95 42.60
CA GLU A 215 6.80 19.86 41.95
C GLU A 215 6.82 20.07 40.43
N HIS A 216 7.89 19.62 39.78
CA HIS A 216 7.98 19.59 38.32
C HIS A 216 6.79 18.87 37.70
N TRP A 217 6.42 19.28 36.50
CA TRP A 217 5.46 18.54 35.71
C TRP A 217 5.99 17.12 35.42
N SER A 218 5.11 16.15 35.59
CA SER A 218 5.37 14.76 35.22
C SER A 218 4.05 14.04 34.96
N PRO A 219 4.06 12.87 34.31
CA PRO A 219 2.85 12.05 34.15
C PRO A 219 2.13 11.72 35.46
N TRP A 220 2.86 11.74 36.59
CA TRP A 220 2.36 11.48 37.94
C TRP A 220 2.26 12.74 38.83
N ASN A 221 2.41 13.92 38.25
CA ASN A 221 2.13 15.21 38.87
C ASN A 221 1.38 16.11 37.87
N CYS A 222 0.49 15.53 37.07
CA CYS A 222 -0.31 16.26 36.09
C CYS A 222 -1.81 16.06 36.34
N VAL A 223 -2.64 16.96 35.84
CA VAL A 223 -4.09 16.81 35.82
C VAL A 223 -4.65 17.37 34.52
N LEU A 224 -5.56 16.61 33.89
CA LEU A 224 -6.23 17.02 32.65
C LEU A 224 -7.49 17.81 33.00
N LEU A 225 -7.54 19.07 32.61
CA LEU A 225 -8.60 20.03 32.96
C LEU A 225 -8.99 20.86 31.75
N THR A 226 -10.17 21.48 31.79
CA THR A 226 -10.50 22.54 30.83
C THR A 226 -9.67 23.79 31.11
N THR A 227 -9.57 24.70 30.14
CA THR A 227 -8.81 25.96 30.31
C THR A 227 -9.27 26.78 31.52
N ASP A 228 -10.58 26.83 31.79
CA ASP A 228 -11.14 27.56 32.93
C ASP A 228 -10.93 26.84 34.27
N GLU A 229 -11.07 25.52 34.29
CA GLU A 229 -10.76 24.71 35.47
C GLU A 229 -9.28 24.83 35.85
N ALA A 230 -8.39 24.82 34.87
CA ALA A 230 -6.96 24.98 35.10
C ALA A 230 -6.65 26.36 35.70
N ARG A 231 -7.30 27.43 35.22
CA ARG A 231 -7.16 28.79 35.81
C ARG A 231 -7.59 28.85 37.26
N ALA A 232 -8.62 28.09 37.63
CA ALA A 232 -9.04 27.96 39.02
C ALA A 232 -8.03 27.13 39.83
N HIS A 233 -7.60 25.99 39.28
CA HIS A 233 -6.65 25.07 39.92
C HIS A 233 -5.32 25.75 40.24
N VAL A 234 -4.78 26.54 39.31
CA VAL A 234 -3.50 27.25 39.47
C VAL A 234 -3.55 28.29 40.59
N LYS A 235 -4.73 28.79 40.99
CA LYS A 235 -4.87 29.71 42.14
C LYS A 235 -4.85 29.01 43.48
N LEU A 236 -5.01 27.68 43.51
CA LEU A 236 -4.98 26.89 44.74
C LEU A 236 -3.53 26.76 45.22
N ASP A 237 -3.32 26.89 46.53
CA ASP A 237 -2.00 26.70 47.14
C ASP A 237 -1.74 25.24 47.52
N ASP A 238 -2.77 24.53 47.99
CA ASP A 238 -2.68 23.11 48.37
C ASP A 238 -3.87 22.33 47.78
N PRO A 239 -3.65 21.52 46.73
CA PRO A 239 -4.72 20.78 46.08
C PRO A 239 -5.31 19.68 46.99
N GLU A 240 -4.55 19.14 47.94
CA GLU A 240 -5.04 18.08 48.84
C GLU A 240 -6.08 18.60 49.84
N LYS A 241 -6.00 19.89 50.20
CA LYS A 241 -6.97 20.55 51.08
C LYS A 241 -8.12 21.21 50.34
N ALA A 242 -7.90 21.62 49.10
CA ALA A 242 -8.90 22.34 48.30
C ALA A 242 -9.93 21.39 47.66
N TYR A 243 -9.53 20.19 47.27
CA TYR A 243 -10.42 19.19 46.67
C TYR A 243 -10.96 18.19 47.71
N SER A 244 -12.07 17.52 47.37
CA SER A 244 -12.62 16.48 48.24
C SER A 244 -11.69 15.26 48.31
N SER A 245 -11.68 14.57 49.44
CA SER A 245 -10.83 13.39 49.67
C SER A 245 -11.08 12.24 48.67
N GLN A 246 -12.33 12.10 48.20
CA GLN A 246 -12.68 11.11 47.17
C GLN A 246 -12.09 11.49 45.80
N PHE A 247 -11.99 12.78 45.51
CA PHE A 247 -11.42 13.27 44.27
C PHE A 247 -9.90 13.12 44.26
N THR A 248 -9.23 13.53 45.34
CA THR A 248 -7.77 13.41 45.46
C THR A 248 -7.32 11.95 45.38
N GLU A 249 -8.08 11.02 45.95
CA GLU A 249 -7.80 9.58 45.82
C GLU A 249 -7.93 9.08 44.37
N LYS A 250 -8.93 9.55 43.62
CA LYS A 250 -9.06 9.22 42.18
C LYS A 250 -7.86 9.75 41.38
N ILE A 251 -7.40 10.97 41.67
CA ILE A 251 -6.22 11.56 41.03
C ILE A 251 -4.97 10.73 41.37
N ARG A 252 -4.80 10.37 42.64
CA ARG A 252 -3.71 9.51 43.12
C ARG A 252 -3.68 8.18 42.38
N GLN A 253 -4.82 7.54 42.18
CA GLN A 253 -4.92 6.28 41.43
C GLN A 253 -4.47 6.44 39.98
N ARG A 254 -4.87 7.53 39.30
CA ARG A 254 -4.40 7.83 37.93
C ARG A 254 -2.90 8.08 37.89
N HIS A 255 -2.34 8.79 38.87
CA HIS A 255 -0.88 8.98 38.96
C HIS A 255 -0.12 7.68 39.20
N ILE A 256 -0.68 6.73 39.97
CA ILE A 256 -0.10 5.39 40.13
C ILE A 256 -0.09 4.64 38.79
N LEU A 257 -1.19 4.68 38.03
CA LEU A 257 -1.25 4.09 36.69
C LEU A 257 -0.22 4.72 35.75
N ALA A 258 -0.09 6.06 35.79
CA ALA A 258 0.93 6.77 35.04
C ALA A 258 2.34 6.33 35.41
N ARG A 259 2.67 6.22 36.71
CA ARG A 259 3.99 5.74 37.14
C ARG A 259 4.29 4.35 36.60
N ASN A 260 3.36 3.41 36.74
CA ASN A 260 3.58 2.03 36.30
C ASN A 260 3.83 1.91 34.79
N TYR A 261 3.23 2.79 33.99
CA TYR A 261 3.44 2.83 32.55
C TYR A 261 4.73 3.57 32.17
N PHE A 262 4.87 4.82 32.61
CA PHE A 262 5.97 5.70 32.18
C PHE A 262 7.35 5.31 32.75
N THR A 263 7.40 4.55 33.85
CA THR A 263 8.67 4.01 34.38
C THR A 263 9.31 2.96 33.47
N GLN A 264 8.56 2.41 32.51
CA GLN A 264 9.09 1.48 31.51
C GLN A 264 9.85 2.19 30.39
N ILE A 265 9.74 3.53 30.29
CA ILE A 265 10.40 4.33 29.26
C ILE A 265 11.85 4.62 29.67
N PRO A 266 12.84 4.29 28.81
CA PRO A 266 14.24 4.64 29.06
C PRO A 266 14.42 6.17 29.27
N GLY A 267 15.18 6.58 30.29
CA GLY A 267 15.38 7.99 30.67
C GLY A 267 14.42 8.51 31.74
N MET A 268 13.17 8.02 31.80
CA MET A 268 12.23 8.39 32.88
C MET A 268 12.64 7.85 34.25
N MET A 269 13.34 6.71 34.28
CA MET A 269 13.78 6.06 35.51
C MET A 269 14.92 6.83 36.21
N GLU A 270 15.79 7.50 35.45
CA GLU A 270 16.90 8.29 35.99
C GLU A 270 16.39 9.56 36.70
N GLU A 271 15.44 10.26 36.09
CA GLU A 271 14.73 11.43 36.65
C GLU A 271 13.90 11.10 37.91
N MET A 272 13.54 9.83 38.11
CA MET A 272 12.78 9.41 39.29
C MET A 272 13.70 9.08 40.48
N SER A 273 14.93 8.65 40.22
CA SER A 273 15.93 8.34 41.26
C SER A 273 16.53 9.59 41.91
N THR A 274 16.60 10.70 41.16
CA THR A 274 17.08 12.01 41.63
C THR A 274 16.14 12.67 42.65
N LYS A 275 14.83 12.36 42.61
CA LYS A 275 13.81 12.89 43.55
C LYS A 275 14.04 12.59 45.04
N VAL A 276 14.97 11.69 45.40
CA VAL A 276 15.23 11.38 46.83
C VAL A 276 16.03 12.49 47.54
N LYS A 277 16.55 13.53 46.83
CA LYS A 277 17.49 14.50 47.43
C LYS A 277 17.17 16.00 47.31
N GLU A 278 16.10 16.46 46.68
CA GLU A 278 15.91 17.90 46.43
C GLU A 278 14.79 18.56 47.26
N LEU A 279 15.06 19.78 47.73
CA LEU A 279 14.11 20.66 48.42
C LEU A 279 12.99 21.13 47.47
N PRO A 280 11.82 21.56 48.00
CA PRO A 280 10.73 22.08 47.17
C PRO A 280 11.20 23.24 46.29
N LEU A 281 10.77 23.25 45.03
CA LEU A 281 11.15 24.26 44.05
C LEU A 281 10.65 25.65 44.48
N PRO A 282 11.42 26.73 44.19
CA PRO A 282 10.99 28.08 44.47
C PRO A 282 9.70 28.42 43.70
N ARG A 283 8.80 29.15 44.36
CA ARG A 283 7.50 29.50 43.77
C ARG A 283 7.70 30.43 42.56
N PRO A 284 7.05 30.18 41.42
CA PRO A 284 7.06 31.10 40.29
C PRO A 284 6.39 32.42 40.68
N LYS A 285 6.95 33.54 40.20
CA LYS A 285 6.47 34.90 40.49
C LYS A 285 5.14 35.22 39.79
N GLU A 286 4.85 34.57 38.67
CA GLU A 286 3.62 34.71 37.90
C GLU A 286 3.08 33.32 37.52
N ARG A 287 1.80 33.05 37.81
CA ARG A 287 1.16 31.77 37.51
C ARG A 287 0.48 31.83 36.14
N ILE A 288 1.25 31.61 35.06
CA ILE A 288 0.77 31.79 33.68
C ILE A 288 0.32 30.46 33.08
N ILE A 289 -0.93 30.39 32.65
CA ILE A 289 -1.42 29.32 31.76
C ILE A 289 -1.45 29.87 30.35
N VAL A 290 -0.63 29.29 29.46
CA VAL A 290 -0.68 29.60 28.04
C VAL A 290 -1.91 28.90 27.46
N VAL A 291 -2.93 29.68 27.12
CA VAL A 291 -4.13 29.17 26.46
C VAL A 291 -3.81 28.87 25.01
N ARG A 292 -4.26 27.71 24.53
CA ARG A 292 -4.21 27.37 23.10
C ARG A 292 -5.12 28.33 22.34
N GLN A 293 -4.58 29.01 21.33
CA GLN A 293 -5.40 29.78 20.39
C GLN A 293 -6.20 28.81 19.53
N HIS A 294 -7.48 29.10 19.33
CA HIS A 294 -8.30 28.31 18.42
C HIS A 294 -7.73 28.44 16.98
N PRO A 295 -7.77 27.38 16.15
CA PRO A 295 -7.32 27.47 14.76
C PRO A 295 -8.03 28.58 13.95
N GLN A 296 -9.26 28.95 14.33
CA GLN A 296 -10.01 30.06 13.73
C GLN A 296 -9.46 31.44 14.12
N GLU A 297 -8.89 31.59 15.32
CA GLU A 297 -8.31 32.86 15.80
C GLU A 297 -6.94 33.13 15.16
N GLN A 298 -6.16 32.09 14.87
CA GLN A 298 -4.89 32.22 14.13
C GLN A 298 -5.12 32.69 12.68
N GLN A 299 -6.22 32.28 12.04
CA GLN A 299 -6.59 32.78 10.71
C GLN A 299 -7.05 34.25 10.74
N GLN A 300 -7.70 34.70 11.81
CA GLN A 300 -8.08 36.11 11.97
C GLN A 300 -6.88 37.01 12.27
N GLN A 301 -5.90 36.58 13.07
CA GLN A 301 -4.69 37.39 13.34
C GLN A 301 -3.78 37.54 12.11
N LEU A 302 -3.63 36.51 11.27
CA LEU A 302 -2.91 36.62 10.01
C LEU A 302 -3.59 37.54 8.99
N ALA A 303 -4.93 37.67 9.05
CA ALA A 303 -5.70 38.57 8.19
C ALA A 303 -5.64 40.04 8.66
N VAL A 304 -5.39 40.30 9.95
CA VAL A 304 -5.30 41.66 10.51
C VAL A 304 -3.91 42.26 10.30
N ASP A 305 -2.84 41.46 10.33
CA ASP A 305 -1.47 41.92 10.02
C ASP A 305 -1.19 42.10 8.51
N SER A 306 -2.17 41.79 7.66
CA SER A 306 -2.09 41.92 6.20
C SER A 306 -2.85 43.14 5.64
N ASN A 307 -3.32 44.06 6.50
CA ASN A 307 -4.01 45.32 6.13
C ASN A 307 -3.27 46.55 6.62
#